data_AF-A0A956CYY2-F1
#
_entry.id   AF-A0A956CYY2-F1
#
_cell.length_a   1.000
_cell.length_b   1.000
_cell.length_c   1.000
_cell.angle_alpha   90.00
_cell.angle_beta   90.00
_cell.angle_gamma   90.00
#
_symmetry.space_group_name_H-M   'P 1'
#
loop_
_entity.id
_entity.type
_entity.pdbx_description
1 polymer ?
#
loop_
_entity_poly.entity_id
_entity_poly.type
_entity_poly.pdbx_seq_one_letter_code
_entity_poly.pdbx_strand_id
1 'polypeptide(L)'
;MTVPRRSLDLCAAARAAGRTQLTELEGLELAAELGLGVPRWLRFSTPEEAAELDLGALPGARVVLKAVSETILHKSELGAVAVVDKHPEAVAEALDAMIERLAGRPVDGFCLQEWVPHDAALGGQILLGLRWTPAFGPVVALGAGGLDAEALARGGFPPLLRSPSVASDEDLAGALERHPFTARLLRPDRGRPPRIERSALVGLVGRFLGLAASACPAPLAELELNPVALTPRGPVALDAVARLGAPESAYPPRPLDKIDRLLAPRSVAVIGVSGRMNPGRRVLRNLIEAGLDRERLWVVKEGAAEVDGCACVPSVAALPEPVDLLVLAVDAAQV
;
A
#
# COMPACT_ATOMS: atom_id res chain seq x y z
N MET A 1 18.78 -2.70 9.75
CA MET A 1 18.64 -4.15 9.99
C MET A 1 18.77 -4.89 8.67
N THR A 2 19.58 -5.94 8.62
CA THR A 2 19.74 -6.81 7.45
C THR A 2 18.49 -7.64 7.23
N VAL A 3 18.03 -7.73 5.98
CA VAL A 3 16.95 -8.65 5.58
C VAL A 3 17.33 -10.08 5.97
N PRO A 4 16.43 -10.87 6.55
CA PRO A 4 16.74 -12.26 6.85
C PRO A 4 16.97 -13.02 5.52
N ARG A 5 18.14 -13.68 5.43
CA ARG A 5 18.69 -14.23 4.17
C ARG A 5 17.81 -15.33 3.56
N ARG A 6 17.25 -16.19 4.39
CA ARG A 6 16.48 -17.37 3.97
C ARG A 6 15.18 -16.99 3.25
N SER A 7 14.51 -15.94 3.68
CA SER A 7 13.37 -15.32 2.98
C SER A 7 13.69 -14.81 1.57
N LEU A 8 14.86 -14.21 1.37
CA LEU A 8 15.29 -13.75 0.04
C LEU A 8 15.64 -14.93 -0.87
N ASP A 9 16.17 -16.01 -0.30
CA ASP A 9 16.43 -17.25 -1.03
C ASP A 9 15.11 -17.89 -1.52
N LEU A 10 14.04 -17.86 -0.72
CA LEU A 10 12.70 -18.30 -1.15
C LEU A 10 12.19 -17.47 -2.34
N CYS A 11 12.30 -16.14 -2.26
CA CYS A 11 11.93 -15.25 -3.35
C CYS A 11 12.75 -15.53 -4.62
N ALA A 12 14.06 -15.79 -4.46
CA ALA A 12 14.95 -16.12 -5.56
C ALA A 12 14.61 -17.47 -6.21
N ALA A 13 14.36 -18.51 -5.39
CA ALA A 13 13.96 -19.83 -5.85
C ALA A 13 12.61 -19.79 -6.60
N ALA A 14 11.64 -19.06 -6.06
CA ALA A 14 10.35 -18.86 -6.71
C ALA A 14 10.49 -18.18 -8.08
N ARG A 15 11.28 -17.11 -8.16
CA ARG A 15 11.57 -16.44 -9.44
C ARG A 15 12.34 -17.34 -10.41
N ALA A 16 13.30 -18.13 -9.94
CA ALA A 16 14.04 -19.08 -10.77
C ALA A 16 13.11 -20.17 -11.36
N ALA A 17 12.03 -20.52 -10.65
CA ALA A 17 10.96 -21.39 -11.14
C ALA A 17 9.94 -20.67 -12.04
N GLY A 18 10.17 -19.41 -12.41
CA GLY A 18 9.27 -18.62 -13.28
C GLY A 18 8.03 -18.07 -12.56
N ARG A 19 7.97 -18.17 -11.23
CA ARG A 19 6.82 -17.70 -10.44
C ARG A 19 6.89 -16.19 -10.24
N THR A 20 5.72 -15.54 -10.26
CA THR A 20 5.54 -14.11 -10.00
C THR A 20 5.03 -13.81 -8.60
N GLN A 21 4.80 -14.84 -7.78
CA GLN A 21 4.26 -14.74 -6.44
C GLN A 21 4.69 -15.95 -5.60
N LEU A 22 4.62 -15.79 -4.28
CA LEU A 22 4.80 -16.88 -3.32
C LEU A 22 3.45 -17.48 -2.96
N THR A 23 3.47 -18.75 -2.55
CA THR A 23 2.32 -19.38 -1.87
C THR A 23 2.09 -18.75 -0.49
N GLU A 24 0.90 -18.95 0.07
CA GLU A 24 0.58 -18.48 1.42
C GLU A 24 1.61 -18.95 2.46
N LEU A 25 1.99 -20.23 2.40
CA LEU A 25 2.89 -20.83 3.38
C LEU A 25 4.28 -20.19 3.31
N GLU A 26 4.81 -19.94 2.11
CA GLU A 26 6.05 -19.18 1.91
C GLU A 26 5.91 -17.72 2.40
N GLY A 27 4.73 -17.11 2.24
CA GLY A 27 4.41 -15.79 2.81
C GLY A 27 4.37 -15.79 4.35
N LEU A 28 3.89 -16.86 4.97
CA LEU A 28 3.93 -17.03 6.42
C LEU A 28 5.37 -17.28 6.90
N GLU A 29 6.20 -18.00 6.15
CA GLU A 29 7.62 -18.11 6.45
C GLU A 29 8.32 -16.74 6.47
N LEU A 30 8.00 -15.84 5.51
CA LEU A 30 8.46 -14.45 5.54
C LEU A 30 7.99 -13.72 6.81
N ALA A 31 6.72 -13.88 7.19
CA ALA A 31 6.15 -13.26 8.39
C ALA A 31 6.86 -13.73 9.67
N ALA A 32 7.19 -15.02 9.77
CA ALA A 32 7.93 -15.58 10.90
C ALA A 32 9.32 -14.98 11.03
N GLU A 33 10.04 -14.78 9.92
CA GLU A 33 11.36 -14.13 9.92
C GLU A 33 11.28 -12.63 10.27
N LEU A 34 10.14 -11.99 10.02
CA LEU A 34 9.81 -10.64 10.49
C LEU A 34 9.33 -10.62 11.95
N GLY A 35 9.50 -11.71 12.70
CA GLY A 35 9.23 -11.80 14.13
C GLY A 35 7.75 -11.80 14.48
N LEU A 36 6.87 -12.18 13.55
CA LEU A 36 5.48 -12.53 13.87
C LEU A 36 5.39 -14.01 14.25
N GLY A 37 4.41 -14.35 15.08
CA GLY A 37 3.97 -15.73 15.17
C GLY A 37 3.28 -16.15 13.87
N VAL A 38 3.28 -17.44 13.60
CA VAL A 38 2.49 -18.05 12.52
C VAL A 38 1.82 -19.32 13.04
N PRO A 39 0.62 -19.67 12.53
CA PRO A 39 -0.02 -20.94 12.85
C PRO A 39 0.92 -22.10 12.53
N ARG A 40 0.87 -23.18 13.31
CA ARG A 40 1.44 -24.46 12.83
C ARG A 40 0.61 -24.96 11.65
N TRP A 41 1.24 -25.62 10.68
CA TRP A 41 0.52 -26.20 9.54
C TRP A 41 0.99 -27.60 9.18
N LEU A 42 0.07 -28.37 8.59
CA LEU A 42 0.31 -29.64 7.92
C LEU A 42 -0.12 -29.49 6.47
N ARG A 43 0.77 -29.77 5.51
CA ARG A 43 0.48 -29.69 4.08
C ARG A 43 0.20 -31.09 3.53
N PHE A 44 -0.73 -31.17 2.58
CA PHE A 44 -1.11 -32.38 1.87
C PHE A 44 -1.66 -32.02 0.49
N SER A 45 -1.74 -32.99 -0.41
CA SER A 45 -2.13 -32.79 -1.81
C SER A 45 -3.38 -33.58 -2.19
N THR A 46 -3.68 -34.66 -1.48
CA THR A 46 -4.83 -35.54 -1.78
C THR A 46 -5.66 -35.88 -0.53
N PRO A 47 -6.92 -36.30 -0.69
CA PRO A 47 -7.73 -36.79 0.43
C PRO A 47 -7.11 -37.97 1.19
N GLU A 48 -6.39 -38.85 0.49
CA GLU A 48 -5.66 -39.97 1.11
C GLU A 48 -4.55 -39.47 2.03
N GLU A 49 -3.74 -38.52 1.56
CA GLU A 49 -2.71 -37.88 2.40
C GLU A 49 -3.34 -37.15 3.60
N ALA A 50 -4.51 -36.54 3.42
CA ALA A 50 -5.24 -35.85 4.48
C ALA A 50 -5.64 -36.82 5.62
N ALA A 51 -6.01 -38.06 5.28
CA ALA A 51 -6.41 -39.09 6.24
C ALA A 51 -5.22 -39.61 7.08
N GLU A 52 -4.00 -39.49 6.57
CA GLU A 52 -2.77 -39.94 7.24
C GLU A 52 -2.15 -38.86 8.15
N LEU A 53 -2.70 -37.64 8.16
CA LEU A 53 -2.15 -36.53 8.94
C LEU A 53 -2.23 -36.76 10.46
N ASP A 54 -1.12 -36.52 11.16
CA ASP A 54 -1.11 -36.42 12.61
C ASP A 54 -1.77 -35.11 13.09
N LEU A 55 -3.09 -35.14 13.24
CA LEU A 55 -3.86 -34.01 13.79
C LEU A 55 -3.42 -33.63 15.22
N GLY A 56 -2.73 -34.53 15.94
CA GLY A 56 -2.15 -34.26 17.26
C GLY A 56 -1.04 -33.20 17.23
N ALA A 57 -0.37 -33.01 16.09
CA ALA A 57 0.65 -32.00 15.90
C ALA A 57 0.10 -30.56 15.97
N LEU A 58 -1.19 -30.38 15.67
CA LEU A 58 -1.89 -29.09 15.72
C LEU A 58 -2.60 -28.92 17.08
N PRO A 59 -2.38 -27.81 17.79
CA PRO A 59 -3.00 -27.59 19.10
C PRO A 59 -4.49 -27.23 18.99
N GLY A 60 -5.21 -27.35 20.11
CA GLY A 60 -6.62 -26.98 20.20
C GLY A 60 -7.59 -28.03 19.64
N ALA A 61 -8.88 -27.70 19.67
CA ALA A 61 -9.98 -28.56 19.24
C ALA A 61 -10.49 -28.26 17.83
N ARG A 62 -9.99 -27.19 17.20
CA ARG A 62 -10.37 -26.74 15.86
C ARG A 62 -9.12 -26.51 15.02
N VAL A 63 -9.26 -26.67 13.71
CA VAL A 63 -8.22 -26.37 12.72
C VAL A 63 -8.83 -25.57 11.57
N VAL A 64 -7.97 -24.91 10.79
CA VAL A 64 -8.37 -24.19 9.58
C VAL A 64 -7.89 -24.98 8.37
N LEU A 65 -8.82 -25.50 7.58
CA LEU A 65 -8.53 -26.06 6.28
C LEU A 65 -8.44 -24.93 5.26
N LYS A 66 -7.37 -24.90 4.47
CA LYS A 66 -7.18 -23.94 3.37
C LYS A 66 -6.69 -24.63 2.11
N ALA A 67 -7.14 -24.14 0.96
CA ALA A 67 -6.51 -24.47 -0.31
C ALA A 67 -5.21 -23.66 -0.48
N VAL A 68 -4.16 -24.32 -0.91
CA VAL A 68 -2.88 -23.71 -1.30
C VAL A 68 -2.90 -23.55 -2.80
N SER A 69 -2.82 -22.31 -3.28
CA SER A 69 -2.75 -22.01 -4.71
C SER A 69 -1.91 -20.76 -4.91
N GLU A 70 -1.08 -20.75 -5.94
CA GLU A 70 -0.41 -19.53 -6.40
C GLU A 70 -1.44 -18.51 -6.89
N THR A 71 -2.49 -18.95 -7.59
CA THR A 71 -3.43 -18.05 -8.27
C THR A 71 -4.60 -17.56 -7.42
N ILE A 72 -4.92 -18.26 -6.32
CA ILE A 72 -6.07 -17.92 -5.48
C ILE A 72 -5.62 -17.03 -4.30
N LEU A 73 -5.85 -15.72 -4.44
CA LEU A 73 -5.49 -14.72 -3.43
C LEU A 73 -6.65 -14.43 -2.46
N HIS A 74 -7.86 -14.18 -2.97
CA HIS A 74 -9.07 -13.91 -2.16
C HIS A 74 -9.80 -15.20 -1.75
N LYS A 75 -9.14 -16.03 -0.95
CA LYS A 75 -9.55 -17.41 -0.63
C LYS A 75 -10.93 -17.51 0.03
N SER A 76 -11.20 -16.64 0.99
CA SER A 76 -12.44 -16.69 1.79
C SER A 76 -13.69 -16.53 0.91
N GLU A 77 -13.66 -15.64 -0.08
CA GLU A 77 -14.78 -15.39 -1.00
C GLU A 77 -15.05 -16.58 -1.94
N LEU A 78 -13.99 -17.32 -2.27
CA LEU A 78 -14.07 -18.52 -3.11
C LEU A 78 -14.34 -19.80 -2.30
N GLY A 79 -14.49 -19.68 -0.98
CA GLY A 79 -14.69 -20.84 -0.13
C GLY A 79 -13.44 -21.70 0.10
N ALA A 80 -12.26 -21.20 -0.25
CA ALA A 80 -10.98 -21.87 -0.09
C ALA A 80 -10.43 -21.84 1.35
N VAL A 81 -11.27 -21.49 2.33
CA VAL A 81 -10.97 -21.51 3.78
C VAL A 81 -12.18 -22.09 4.52
N ALA A 82 -11.95 -23.02 5.44
CA ALA A 82 -12.97 -23.58 6.31
C ALA A 82 -12.40 -23.78 7.73
N VAL A 83 -13.17 -23.38 8.76
CA VAL A 83 -12.81 -23.69 10.15
C VAL A 83 -13.56 -24.95 10.55
N VAL A 84 -12.83 -25.99 10.89
CA VAL A 84 -13.36 -27.35 11.12
C VAL A 84 -13.00 -27.84 12.50
N ASP A 85 -13.82 -28.72 13.05
CA ASP A 85 -13.45 -29.45 14.26
C ASP A 85 -12.28 -30.39 13.95
N LYS A 86 -11.36 -30.54 14.90
CA LYS A 86 -10.14 -31.32 14.72
C LYS A 86 -10.41 -32.82 14.85
N HIS A 87 -11.20 -33.34 13.92
CA HIS A 87 -11.58 -34.74 13.82
C HIS A 87 -11.43 -35.20 12.36
N PRO A 88 -10.88 -36.40 12.08
CA PRO A 88 -10.62 -36.86 10.71
C PRO A 88 -11.85 -36.78 9.79
N GLU A 89 -13.01 -37.23 10.27
CA GLU A 89 -14.27 -37.20 9.50
C GLU A 89 -14.69 -35.77 9.11
N ALA A 90 -14.60 -34.81 10.05
CA ALA A 90 -14.96 -33.42 9.79
C ALA A 90 -13.98 -32.74 8.82
N VAL A 91 -12.70 -33.10 8.88
CA VAL A 91 -11.68 -32.64 7.92
C VAL A 91 -11.98 -33.18 6.53
N ALA A 92 -12.29 -34.48 6.41
CA ALA A 92 -12.59 -35.11 5.12
C ALA A 92 -13.85 -34.49 4.47
N GLU A 93 -14.94 -34.35 5.23
CA GLU A 93 -16.18 -33.74 4.73
C GLU A 93 -15.94 -32.29 4.23
N ALA A 94 -15.20 -31.50 5.01
CA ALA A 94 -14.89 -30.12 4.62
C ALA A 94 -13.94 -30.05 3.40
N LEU A 95 -13.03 -31.02 3.26
CA LEU A 95 -12.13 -31.13 2.13
C LEU A 95 -12.89 -31.44 0.85
N ASP A 96 -13.78 -32.45 0.87
CA ASP A 96 -14.61 -32.80 -0.27
C ASP A 96 -15.46 -31.61 -0.73
N ALA A 97 -16.13 -30.95 0.22
CA ALA A 97 -16.91 -29.74 -0.05
C ALA A 97 -16.05 -28.57 -0.58
N MET A 98 -14.77 -28.48 -0.20
CA MET A 98 -13.85 -27.48 -0.74
C MET A 98 -13.39 -27.84 -2.16
N ILE A 99 -13.05 -29.09 -2.42
CA ILE A 99 -12.66 -29.59 -3.75
C ILE A 99 -13.80 -29.35 -4.75
N GLU A 100 -15.04 -29.67 -4.39
CA GLU A 100 -16.20 -29.45 -5.24
C GLU A 100 -16.37 -27.96 -5.59
N ARG A 101 -16.27 -27.06 -4.60
CA ARG A 101 -16.39 -25.60 -4.83
C ARG A 101 -15.27 -25.04 -5.69
N LEU A 102 -14.07 -25.62 -5.59
CA LEU A 102 -12.88 -25.19 -6.35
C LEU A 102 -12.70 -25.94 -7.67
N ALA A 103 -13.65 -26.80 -8.06
CA ALA A 103 -13.59 -27.56 -9.30
C ALA A 103 -13.32 -26.65 -10.51
N GLY A 104 -12.34 -27.05 -11.34
CA GLY A 104 -11.92 -26.28 -12.51
C GLY A 104 -10.95 -25.12 -12.22
N ARG A 105 -10.52 -24.94 -10.98
CA ARG A 105 -9.49 -23.95 -10.59
C ARG A 105 -8.16 -24.66 -10.29
N PRO A 106 -7.01 -24.03 -10.59
CA PRO A 106 -5.71 -24.58 -10.24
C PRO A 106 -5.47 -24.47 -8.72
N VAL A 107 -5.31 -25.63 -8.08
CA VAL A 107 -5.00 -25.79 -6.66
C VAL A 107 -3.72 -26.63 -6.55
N ASP A 108 -2.71 -26.11 -5.87
CA ASP A 108 -1.39 -26.74 -5.72
C ASP A 108 -1.34 -27.72 -4.52
N GLY A 109 -2.42 -27.77 -3.75
CA GLY A 109 -2.61 -28.64 -2.59
C GLY A 109 -3.46 -27.95 -1.54
N PHE A 110 -3.37 -28.45 -0.31
CA PHE A 110 -4.14 -28.00 0.83
C PHE A 110 -3.27 -27.94 2.08
N CYS A 111 -3.74 -27.23 3.09
CA CYS A 111 -3.13 -27.28 4.41
C CYS A 111 -4.18 -27.23 5.53
N LEU A 112 -3.87 -27.92 6.62
CA LEU A 112 -4.51 -27.72 7.91
C LEU A 112 -3.62 -26.80 8.73
N GLN A 113 -4.19 -25.71 9.25
CA GLN A 113 -3.51 -24.77 10.13
C GLN A 113 -4.11 -24.83 11.54
N GLU A 114 -3.27 -24.55 12.53
CA GLU A 114 -3.69 -24.25 13.90
C GLU A 114 -4.77 -23.17 13.90
N TRP A 115 -5.88 -23.41 14.60
CA TRP A 115 -6.83 -22.33 14.91
C TRP A 115 -6.22 -21.43 15.99
N VAL A 116 -5.91 -20.18 15.62
CA VAL A 116 -5.38 -19.18 16.54
C VAL A 116 -6.55 -18.42 17.19
N PRO A 117 -6.78 -18.55 18.51
CA PRO A 117 -7.84 -17.81 19.18
C PRO A 117 -7.53 -16.32 19.17
N HIS A 118 -8.43 -15.52 18.59
CA HIS A 118 -8.30 -14.07 18.53
C HIS A 118 -9.65 -13.38 18.64
N ASP A 119 -9.60 -12.10 19.02
CA ASP A 119 -10.79 -11.25 19.10
C ASP A 119 -11.15 -10.74 17.69
N ALA A 120 -12.34 -11.06 17.21
CA ALA A 120 -12.83 -10.57 15.92
C ALA A 120 -13.28 -9.09 16.00
N ALA A 121 -13.39 -8.50 17.19
CA ALA A 121 -13.78 -7.10 17.34
C ALA A 121 -12.70 -6.14 16.84
N LEU A 122 -13.11 -4.89 16.59
CA LEU A 122 -12.23 -3.81 16.17
C LEU A 122 -10.97 -3.71 17.04
N GLY A 123 -9.81 -3.81 16.37
CA GLY A 123 -8.49 -3.76 17.02
C GLY A 123 -7.98 -5.11 17.56
N GLY A 124 -8.71 -6.20 17.37
CA GLY A 124 -8.19 -7.55 17.61
C GLY A 124 -7.35 -8.10 16.46
N GLN A 125 -7.44 -7.49 15.27
CA GLN A 125 -6.68 -7.83 14.08
C GLN A 125 -6.19 -6.57 13.36
N ILE A 126 -5.02 -6.66 12.75
CA ILE A 126 -4.41 -5.59 11.93
C ILE A 126 -4.12 -6.11 10.53
N LEU A 127 -4.13 -5.20 9.56
CA LEU A 127 -3.49 -5.39 8.26
C LEU A 127 -2.11 -4.76 8.36
N LEU A 128 -1.09 -5.51 7.97
CA LEU A 128 0.28 -4.99 7.85
C LEU A 128 0.86 -5.44 6.52
N GLY A 129 1.25 -4.49 5.70
CA GLY A 129 1.81 -4.80 4.40
C GLY A 129 2.87 -3.81 3.95
N LEU A 130 3.60 -4.20 2.92
CA LEU A 130 4.48 -3.35 2.15
C LEU A 130 4.15 -3.55 0.67
N ARG A 131 4.30 -2.48 -0.11
CA ARG A 131 4.18 -2.51 -1.55
C ARG A 131 5.11 -1.49 -2.18
N TRP A 132 5.70 -1.84 -3.31
CA TRP A 132 6.32 -0.85 -4.16
C TRP A 132 5.27 -0.13 -5.00
N THR A 133 5.46 1.18 -5.15
CA THR A 133 4.65 2.02 -6.01
C THR A 133 5.57 2.82 -6.94
N PRO A 134 5.21 3.05 -8.21
CA PRO A 134 6.03 3.88 -9.09
C PRO A 134 6.15 5.34 -8.61
N ALA A 135 5.12 5.85 -7.92
CA ALA A 135 5.06 7.25 -7.50
C ALA A 135 5.85 7.53 -6.21
N PHE A 136 5.79 6.63 -5.23
CA PHE A 136 6.34 6.83 -3.88
C PHE A 136 7.45 5.84 -3.52
N GLY A 137 7.81 4.94 -4.44
CA GLY A 137 8.70 3.82 -4.15
C GLY A 137 8.05 2.86 -3.15
N PRO A 138 8.84 2.23 -2.25
CA PRO A 138 8.31 1.35 -1.21
C PRO A 138 7.44 2.11 -0.19
N VAL A 139 6.27 1.55 0.10
CA VAL A 139 5.32 2.05 1.09
C VAL A 139 4.89 0.89 2.00
N VAL A 140 4.97 1.10 3.30
CA VAL A 140 4.43 0.22 4.35
C VAL A 140 3.09 0.78 4.81
N ALA A 141 2.09 -0.09 4.90
CA ALA A 141 0.74 0.20 5.35
C ALA A 141 0.40 -0.58 6.62
N LEU A 142 -0.14 0.10 7.62
CA LEU A 142 -0.66 -0.50 8.86
C LEU A 142 -2.10 -0.01 9.09
N GLY A 143 -3.06 -0.92 9.11
CA GLY A 143 -4.48 -0.59 9.26
C GLY A 143 -5.27 -1.64 10.02
N ALA A 144 -6.59 -1.47 10.08
CA ALA A 144 -7.49 -2.50 10.56
C ALA A 144 -7.41 -3.73 9.65
N GLY A 145 -7.40 -4.92 10.24
CA GLY A 145 -7.35 -6.19 9.50
C GLY A 145 -8.66 -6.96 9.57
N GLY A 146 -8.78 -8.00 8.74
CA GLY A 146 -9.95 -8.85 8.64
C GLY A 146 -10.98 -8.34 7.63
N LEU A 147 -12.16 -8.96 7.62
CA LEU A 147 -13.20 -8.72 6.59
C LEU A 147 -13.73 -7.28 6.59
N ASP A 148 -13.72 -6.60 7.74
CA ASP A 148 -14.22 -5.23 7.86
C ASP A 148 -13.15 -4.16 7.57
N ALA A 149 -11.93 -4.55 7.19
CA ALA A 149 -10.81 -3.63 6.98
C ALA A 149 -11.16 -2.46 6.04
N GLU A 150 -11.82 -2.76 4.92
CA GLU A 150 -12.20 -1.75 3.92
C GLU A 150 -13.30 -0.79 4.43
N ALA A 151 -14.31 -1.33 5.12
CA ALA A 151 -15.38 -0.53 5.71
C ALA A 151 -14.82 0.42 6.79
N LEU A 152 -13.88 -0.05 7.61
CA LEU A 152 -13.22 0.75 8.65
C LEU A 152 -12.31 1.83 8.05
N ALA A 153 -11.60 1.53 6.96
CA ALA A 153 -10.79 2.51 6.25
C ALA A 153 -11.64 3.69 5.74
N ARG A 154 -12.84 3.41 5.20
CA ARG A 154 -13.80 4.44 4.77
C ARG A 154 -14.48 5.15 5.95
N GLY A 155 -14.65 4.44 7.07
CA GLY A 155 -15.31 4.92 8.28
C GLY A 155 -14.45 5.78 9.22
N GLY A 156 -13.30 6.29 8.77
CA GLY A 156 -12.44 7.19 9.55
C GLY A 156 -11.23 6.52 10.23
N PHE A 157 -10.95 5.25 9.93
CA PHE A 157 -9.71 4.56 10.32
C PHE A 157 -8.85 4.20 9.10
N PRO A 158 -8.39 5.18 8.29
CA PRO A 158 -7.53 4.88 7.16
C PRO A 158 -6.24 4.17 7.63
N PRO A 159 -5.56 3.40 6.77
CA PRO A 159 -4.27 2.84 7.12
C PRO A 159 -3.21 3.93 7.31
N LEU A 160 -2.34 3.76 8.30
CA LEU A 160 -1.11 4.53 8.42
C LEU A 160 -0.15 4.12 7.30
N LEU A 161 0.28 5.10 6.49
CA LEU A 161 1.25 4.91 5.43
C LEU A 161 2.62 5.47 5.85
N ARG A 162 3.69 4.71 5.60
CA ARG A 162 5.08 5.12 5.82
C ARG A 162 5.95 4.66 4.66
N SER A 163 7.01 5.40 4.37
CA SER A 163 8.03 5.00 3.39
C SER A 163 9.41 5.03 4.05
N PRO A 164 10.30 4.08 3.78
CA PRO A 164 11.66 4.10 4.33
C PRO A 164 12.46 5.33 3.89
N SER A 165 12.08 5.99 2.79
CA SER A 165 12.76 7.22 2.32
C SER A 165 12.45 8.46 3.16
N VAL A 166 11.39 8.43 3.97
CA VAL A 166 10.95 9.58 4.80
C VAL A 166 10.80 9.23 6.28
N ALA A 167 10.90 7.95 6.63
CA ALA A 167 10.75 7.50 8.00
C ALA A 167 12.10 7.56 8.73
N SER A 168 12.26 8.53 9.64
CA SER A 168 13.25 8.41 10.71
C SER A 168 12.71 7.47 11.81
N ASP A 169 13.62 6.80 12.53
CA ASP A 169 13.26 5.95 13.68
C ASP A 169 12.62 6.79 14.81
N GLU A 170 13.10 8.01 15.03
CA GLU A 170 12.57 8.94 16.05
C GLU A 170 11.12 9.37 15.75
N ASP A 171 10.72 9.42 14.47
CA ASP A 171 9.36 9.80 14.07
C ASP A 171 8.35 8.64 14.02
N LEU A 172 8.78 7.38 14.11
CA LEU A 172 7.87 6.25 13.94
C LEU A 172 6.90 6.10 15.12
N ALA A 173 7.41 6.10 16.34
CA ALA A 173 6.59 5.89 17.53
C ALA A 173 5.55 7.00 17.71
N GLY A 174 5.96 8.26 17.50
CA GLY A 174 5.04 9.40 17.57
C GLY A 174 3.94 9.34 16.50
N ALA A 175 4.24 8.89 15.29
CA ALA A 175 3.22 8.72 14.25
C ALA A 175 2.21 7.62 14.61
N LEU A 176 2.66 6.50 15.17
CA LEU A 176 1.79 5.41 15.63
C LEU A 176 0.86 5.87 16.78
N GLU A 177 1.33 6.75 17.66
CA GLU A 177 0.53 7.28 18.76
C GLU A 177 -0.48 8.34 18.34
N ARG A 178 -0.20 9.10 17.28
CA ARG A 178 -1.10 10.14 16.75
C ARG A 178 -2.16 9.58 15.81
N HIS A 179 -1.87 8.45 15.16
CA HIS A 179 -2.79 7.87 14.19
C HIS A 179 -4.00 7.19 14.87
N PRO A 180 -5.25 7.52 14.48
CA PRO A 180 -6.45 7.13 15.25
C PRO A 180 -6.60 5.63 15.50
N PHE A 181 -6.29 4.81 14.48
CA PHE A 181 -6.41 3.35 14.60
C PHE A 181 -5.34 2.78 15.54
N THR A 182 -4.07 3.14 15.33
CA THR A 182 -2.94 2.57 16.07
C THR A 182 -2.89 3.11 17.51
N ALA A 183 -3.29 4.35 17.74
CA ALA A 183 -3.46 4.92 19.07
C ALA A 183 -4.45 4.09 19.92
N ARG A 184 -5.51 3.56 19.30
CA ARG A 184 -6.48 2.68 19.96
C ARG A 184 -5.90 1.31 20.30
N LEU A 185 -4.95 0.80 19.51
CA LEU A 185 -4.24 -0.44 19.84
C LEU A 185 -3.28 -0.27 21.03
N LEU A 186 -2.67 0.91 21.15
CA LEU A 186 -1.65 1.23 22.14
C LEU A 186 -2.20 1.72 23.48
N ARG A 187 -3.50 2.03 23.55
CA ARG A 187 -4.15 2.57 24.74
C ARG A 187 -5.17 1.58 25.31
N PRO A 188 -5.39 1.57 26.63
CA PRO A 188 -6.52 0.86 27.21
C PRO A 188 -7.85 1.36 26.63
N ASP A 189 -8.79 0.46 26.41
CA ASP A 189 -10.14 0.79 25.93
C ASP A 189 -11.18 -0.02 26.70
N ARG A 190 -12.18 0.66 27.28
CA ARG A 190 -13.32 0.04 27.98
C ARG A 190 -12.94 -1.10 28.95
N GLY A 191 -11.91 -0.86 29.77
CA GLY A 191 -11.43 -1.83 30.77
C GLY A 191 -10.56 -2.97 30.21
N ARG A 192 -10.21 -2.94 28.92
CA ARG A 192 -9.25 -3.86 28.31
C ARG A 192 -7.85 -3.21 28.28
N PRO A 193 -6.77 -3.97 28.54
CA PRO A 193 -5.41 -3.48 28.36
C PRO A 193 -5.14 -3.15 26.87
N PRO A 194 -4.03 -2.44 26.58
CA PRO A 194 -3.56 -2.27 25.20
C PRO A 194 -3.48 -3.60 24.46
N ARG A 195 -3.79 -3.59 23.17
CA ARG A 195 -3.79 -4.78 22.31
C ARG A 195 -2.38 -5.23 21.96
N ILE A 196 -1.43 -4.31 21.98
CA ILE A 196 -0.02 -4.55 21.70
C ILE A 196 0.83 -3.53 22.45
N GLU A 197 2.00 -3.97 22.91
CA GLU A 197 3.00 -3.08 23.50
C GLU A 197 3.56 -2.10 22.47
N ARG A 198 3.82 -0.87 22.91
CA ARG A 198 4.35 0.20 22.05
C ARG A 198 5.63 -0.21 21.34
N SER A 199 6.60 -0.73 22.09
CA SER A 199 7.90 -1.15 21.55
C SER A 199 7.74 -2.31 20.56
N ALA A 200 6.80 -3.22 20.80
CA ALA A 200 6.51 -4.33 19.89
C ALA A 200 5.94 -3.84 18.55
N LEU A 201 4.99 -2.89 18.57
CA LEU A 201 4.42 -2.33 17.34
C LEU A 201 5.45 -1.49 16.56
N VAL A 202 6.23 -0.65 17.24
CA VAL A 202 7.31 0.13 16.62
C VAL A 202 8.34 -0.81 15.98
N GLY A 203 8.79 -1.83 16.70
CA GLY A 203 9.73 -2.81 16.18
C GLY A 203 9.18 -3.59 14.98
N LEU A 204 7.90 -3.96 15.00
CA LEU A 204 7.25 -4.66 13.90
C LEU A 204 7.19 -3.80 12.64
N VAL A 205 6.70 -2.56 12.74
CA VAL A 205 6.65 -1.64 11.59
C VAL A 205 8.05 -1.27 11.10
N GLY A 206 9.01 -1.10 12.01
CA GLY A 206 10.42 -0.87 11.66
C GLY A 206 11.03 -2.01 10.85
N ARG A 207 10.71 -3.28 11.17
CA ARG A 207 11.14 -4.43 10.38
C ARG A 207 10.52 -4.44 8.97
N PHE A 208 9.26 -4.07 8.83
CA PHE A 208 8.62 -3.92 7.51
C PHE A 208 9.24 -2.78 6.71
N LEU A 209 9.55 -1.64 7.34
CA LEU A 209 10.27 -0.54 6.68
C LEU A 209 11.67 -0.97 6.24
N GLY A 210 12.39 -1.71 7.08
CA GLY A 210 13.70 -2.27 6.75
C GLY A 210 13.63 -3.23 5.58
N LEU A 211 12.66 -4.15 5.56
CA LEU A 211 12.42 -5.07 4.45
C LEU A 211 12.08 -4.31 3.17
N ALA A 212 11.17 -3.34 3.24
CA ALA A 212 10.76 -2.54 2.09
C ALA A 212 11.94 -1.72 1.51
N ALA A 213 12.86 -1.22 2.36
CA ALA A 213 14.04 -0.48 1.92
C ALA A 213 15.05 -1.33 1.14
N SER A 214 15.04 -2.64 1.32
CA SER A 214 16.14 -3.53 0.91
C SER A 214 15.71 -4.65 -0.03
N ALA A 215 14.42 -4.99 -0.08
CA ALA A 215 13.87 -6.04 -0.94
C ALA A 215 12.91 -5.50 -2.01
N CYS A 216 12.51 -4.23 -1.97
CA CYS A 216 11.72 -3.60 -3.03
C CYS A 216 12.58 -2.81 -4.02
N PRO A 217 12.19 -2.72 -5.30
CA PRO A 217 11.03 -3.41 -5.91
C PRO A 217 11.29 -4.89 -6.19
N ALA A 218 12.54 -5.35 -6.11
CA ALA A 218 12.92 -6.74 -6.34
C ALA A 218 13.90 -7.21 -5.25
N PRO A 219 13.78 -8.46 -4.78
CA PRO A 219 12.93 -9.52 -5.34
C PRO A 219 11.44 -9.45 -4.93
N LEU A 220 11.05 -8.54 -4.04
CA LEU A 220 9.70 -8.46 -3.47
C LEU A 220 9.00 -7.15 -3.90
N ALA A 221 7.91 -7.26 -4.64
CA ALA A 221 7.06 -6.11 -5.01
C ALA A 221 6.05 -5.78 -3.92
N GLU A 222 5.49 -6.81 -3.28
CA GLU A 222 4.39 -6.70 -2.35
C GLU A 222 4.47 -7.83 -1.32
N LEU A 223 4.17 -7.50 -0.06
CA LEU A 223 3.87 -8.47 0.99
C LEU A 223 2.73 -7.88 1.82
N GLU A 224 1.59 -8.54 1.85
CA GLU A 224 0.44 -8.18 2.68
C GLU A 224 0.15 -9.32 3.65
N LEU A 225 0.11 -8.99 4.94
CA LEU A 225 -0.36 -9.88 6.00
C LEU A 225 -1.74 -9.39 6.46
N ASN A 226 -2.78 -10.13 6.08
CA ASN A 226 -4.15 -9.76 6.38
C ASN A 226 -5.06 -10.99 6.56
N PRO A 227 -5.46 -11.34 7.79
CA PRO A 227 -5.22 -10.60 9.03
C PRO A 227 -3.93 -11.01 9.75
N VAL A 228 -3.41 -10.06 10.54
CA VAL A 228 -2.50 -10.34 11.67
C VAL A 228 -3.30 -10.23 12.96
N ALA A 229 -3.50 -11.35 13.65
CA ALA A 229 -4.20 -11.40 14.93
C ALA A 229 -3.32 -10.87 16.07
N LEU A 230 -3.88 -10.01 16.91
CA LEU A 230 -3.22 -9.53 18.13
C LEU A 230 -3.60 -10.44 19.30
N THR A 231 -2.70 -11.34 19.67
CA THR A 231 -2.90 -12.31 20.76
C THR A 231 -2.16 -11.89 22.02
N PRO A 232 -2.48 -12.46 23.20
CA PRO A 232 -1.69 -12.23 24.42
C PRO A 232 -0.22 -12.65 24.30
N ARG A 233 0.12 -13.52 23.35
CA ARG A 233 1.51 -13.97 23.08
C ARG A 233 2.23 -13.09 22.05
N GLY A 234 1.54 -12.11 21.46
CA GLY A 234 2.05 -11.25 20.41
C GLY A 234 1.25 -11.35 19.09
N PRO A 235 1.69 -10.61 18.07
CA PRO A 235 1.06 -10.60 16.75
C PRO A 235 1.31 -11.92 16.00
N VAL A 236 0.26 -12.48 15.40
CA VAL A 236 0.29 -13.74 14.64
C VAL A 236 -0.29 -13.52 13.25
N ALA A 237 0.51 -13.73 12.20
CA ALA A 237 0.02 -13.63 10.82
C ALA A 237 -0.82 -14.86 10.47
N LEU A 238 -2.09 -14.66 10.09
CA LEU A 238 -3.02 -15.74 9.78
C LEU A 238 -3.14 -16.00 8.29
N ASP A 239 -2.78 -15.02 7.45
CA ASP A 239 -2.77 -15.13 6.01
C ASP A 239 -1.70 -14.18 5.43
N ALA A 240 -1.17 -14.55 4.27
CA ALA A 240 -0.11 -13.82 3.61
C ALA A 240 -0.26 -13.87 2.08
N VAL A 241 -0.06 -12.72 1.44
CA VAL A 241 0.05 -12.58 -0.01
C VAL A 241 1.38 -11.90 -0.30
N ALA A 242 2.20 -12.49 -1.17
CA ALA A 242 3.48 -11.89 -1.56
C ALA A 242 3.70 -11.98 -3.06
N ARG A 243 3.96 -10.83 -3.69
CA ARG A 243 4.28 -10.73 -5.14
C ARG A 243 5.76 -10.46 -5.35
N LEU A 244 6.31 -11.12 -6.35
CA LEU A 244 7.72 -11.10 -6.69
C LEU A 244 8.00 -10.20 -7.88
N GLY A 245 9.24 -9.69 -7.93
CA GLY A 245 9.76 -8.90 -9.04
C GLY A 245 9.36 -7.43 -8.99
N ALA A 246 10.00 -6.63 -9.83
CA ALA A 246 9.63 -5.22 -9.96
C ALA A 246 8.38 -5.11 -10.83
N PRO A 247 7.35 -4.32 -10.44
CA PRO A 247 6.25 -4.03 -11.35
C PRO A 247 6.82 -3.33 -12.58
N GLU A 248 6.28 -3.64 -13.77
CA GLU A 248 6.62 -2.86 -14.97
C GLU A 248 6.34 -1.38 -14.70
N SER A 249 7.38 -0.55 -14.76
CA SER A 249 7.21 0.89 -14.61
C SER A 249 6.49 1.44 -15.84
N ALA A 250 5.17 1.59 -15.74
CA ALA A 250 4.33 2.11 -16.82
C ALA A 250 4.44 3.64 -17.02
N TYR A 251 5.26 4.35 -16.23
CA TYR A 251 5.37 5.80 -16.38
C TYR A 251 6.41 6.15 -17.45
N PRO A 252 6.01 6.88 -18.51
CA PRO A 252 6.99 7.51 -19.39
C PRO A 252 7.86 8.47 -18.55
N PRO A 253 9.11 8.72 -18.97
CA PRO A 253 9.96 9.69 -18.28
C PRO A 253 9.21 11.01 -18.12
N ARG A 254 9.19 11.53 -16.88
CA ARG A 254 8.55 12.81 -16.61
C ARG A 254 9.29 13.89 -17.41
N PRO A 255 8.60 14.74 -18.18
CA PRO A 255 9.26 15.80 -18.94
C PRO A 255 9.63 16.93 -17.98
N LEU A 256 10.70 16.73 -17.20
CA LEU A 256 11.19 17.69 -16.20
C LEU A 256 11.50 19.05 -16.86
N ASP A 257 11.96 19.02 -18.11
CA ASP A 257 12.17 20.18 -18.98
C ASP A 257 10.90 21.04 -19.19
N LYS A 258 9.71 20.44 -19.12
CA LYS A 258 8.44 21.18 -19.19
C LYS A 258 8.09 21.86 -17.86
N ILE A 259 8.58 21.35 -16.73
CA ILE A 259 8.35 21.97 -15.42
C ILE A 259 9.24 23.21 -15.26
N ASP A 260 10.45 23.20 -15.83
CA ASP A 260 11.35 24.37 -15.82
C ASP A 260 10.66 25.61 -16.39
N ARG A 261 9.84 25.46 -17.44
CA ARG A 261 9.06 26.56 -18.03
C ARG A 261 8.00 27.13 -17.09
N LEU A 262 7.51 26.35 -16.14
CA LEU A 262 6.56 26.80 -15.12
C LEU A 262 7.28 27.47 -13.94
N LEU A 263 8.43 26.94 -13.52
CA LEU A 263 9.16 27.40 -12.33
C LEU A 263 10.09 28.58 -12.61
N ALA A 264 10.69 28.62 -13.80
CA ALA A 264 11.62 29.66 -14.24
C ALA A 264 11.33 30.09 -15.69
N PRO A 265 10.12 30.63 -15.98
CA PRO A 265 9.77 31.08 -17.32
C PRO A 265 10.69 32.23 -17.76
N ARG A 266 11.19 32.17 -19.00
CA ARG A 266 11.90 33.29 -19.62
C ARG A 266 10.95 34.22 -20.37
N SER A 267 9.78 33.71 -20.75
CA SER A 267 8.72 34.45 -21.44
C SER A 267 7.35 34.11 -20.86
N VAL A 268 6.52 35.13 -20.63
CA VAL A 268 5.19 34.96 -20.06
C VAL A 268 4.15 35.78 -20.81
N ALA A 269 2.97 35.22 -21.00
CA ALA A 269 1.79 35.97 -21.44
C ALA A 269 0.69 35.93 -20.38
N VAL A 270 0.00 37.05 -20.15
CA VAL A 270 -1.07 37.16 -19.14
C VAL A 270 -2.39 37.55 -19.80
N ILE A 271 -3.43 36.74 -19.62
CA ILE A 271 -4.82 37.01 -20.02
C ILE A 271 -5.61 37.49 -18.80
N GLY A 272 -6.53 38.42 -19.00
CA GLY A 272 -7.40 38.93 -17.94
C GLY A 272 -6.83 40.15 -17.23
N VAL A 273 -5.90 40.89 -17.85
CA VAL A 273 -5.39 42.16 -17.32
C VAL A 273 -6.35 43.31 -17.65
N SER A 274 -6.89 43.98 -16.62
CA SER A 274 -7.81 45.10 -16.80
C SER A 274 -7.13 46.48 -16.67
N GLY A 275 -7.82 47.55 -17.05
CA GLY A 275 -7.34 48.93 -16.84
C GLY A 275 -7.33 49.36 -15.36
N ARG A 276 -8.03 48.62 -14.49
CA ARG A 276 -7.99 48.78 -13.02
C ARG A 276 -7.18 47.63 -12.40
N MET A 277 -6.89 47.73 -11.10
CA MET A 277 -6.27 46.63 -10.38
C MET A 277 -7.22 45.43 -10.31
N ASN A 278 -6.77 44.26 -10.76
CA ASN A 278 -7.49 42.99 -10.73
C ASN A 278 -6.49 41.82 -10.61
N PRO A 279 -6.94 40.57 -10.43
CA PRO A 279 -6.02 39.42 -10.29
C PRO A 279 -5.00 39.30 -11.42
N GLY A 280 -5.41 39.46 -12.69
CA GLY A 280 -4.48 39.43 -13.83
C GLY A 280 -3.42 40.52 -13.77
N ARG A 281 -3.81 41.76 -13.44
CA ARG A 281 -2.84 42.86 -13.30
C ARG A 281 -1.92 42.69 -12.08
N ARG A 282 -2.38 42.04 -11.01
CA ARG A 282 -1.53 41.66 -9.87
C ARG A 282 -0.47 40.66 -10.29
N VAL A 283 -0.86 39.61 -11.03
CA VAL A 283 0.10 38.63 -11.58
C VAL A 283 1.13 39.34 -12.46
N LEU A 284 0.69 40.19 -13.39
CA LEU A 284 1.59 40.95 -14.26
C LEU A 284 2.63 41.73 -13.46
N ARG A 285 2.20 42.48 -12.43
CA ARG A 285 3.11 43.26 -11.58
C ARG A 285 4.05 42.38 -10.76
N ASN A 286 3.57 41.29 -10.20
CA ASN A 286 4.42 40.36 -9.46
C ASN A 286 5.53 39.79 -10.35
N LEU A 287 5.24 39.48 -11.62
CA LEU A 287 6.23 38.99 -12.59
C LEU A 287 7.29 40.07 -12.90
N ILE A 288 6.86 41.33 -13.06
CA ILE A 288 7.77 42.47 -13.25
C ILE A 288 8.64 42.68 -12.00
N GLU A 289 8.05 42.66 -10.80
CA GLU A 289 8.75 42.85 -9.53
C GLU A 289 9.73 41.70 -9.23
N ALA A 290 9.41 40.49 -9.69
CA ALA A 290 10.32 39.34 -9.64
C ALA A 290 11.49 39.43 -10.63
N GLY A 291 11.53 40.47 -11.48
CA GLY A 291 12.64 40.75 -12.39
C GLY A 291 12.50 40.12 -13.78
N LEU A 292 11.31 39.68 -14.18
CA LEU A 292 11.09 39.21 -15.54
C LEU A 292 11.21 40.37 -16.54
N ASP A 293 11.91 40.12 -17.64
CA ASP A 293 12.10 41.10 -18.71
C ASP A 293 10.75 41.49 -19.32
N ARG A 294 10.49 42.81 -19.36
CA ARG A 294 9.24 43.37 -19.89
C ARG A 294 9.09 43.15 -21.38
N GLU A 295 10.20 43.00 -22.12
CA GLU A 295 10.18 42.68 -23.55
C GLU A 295 9.72 41.23 -23.81
N ARG A 296 9.82 40.37 -22.80
CA ARG A 296 9.37 38.96 -22.83
C ARG A 296 8.08 38.73 -22.04
N LEU A 297 7.40 39.81 -21.69
CA LEU A 297 6.15 39.78 -20.94
C LEU A 297 5.05 40.46 -21.76
N TRP A 298 4.06 39.67 -22.17
CA TRP A 298 2.95 40.16 -22.99
C TRP A 298 1.63 40.13 -22.23
N VAL A 299 0.78 41.10 -22.55
CA VAL A 299 -0.61 41.11 -22.10
C VAL A 299 -1.50 40.74 -23.27
N VAL A 300 -2.29 39.68 -23.15
CA VAL A 300 -3.25 39.30 -24.18
C VAL A 300 -4.53 40.09 -23.95
N LYS A 301 -4.70 41.16 -24.72
CA LYS A 301 -5.81 42.09 -24.64
C LYS A 301 -5.98 42.89 -25.93
N GLU A 302 -7.19 42.85 -26.48
CA GLU A 302 -7.56 43.66 -27.63
C GLU A 302 -7.75 45.14 -27.24
N GLY A 303 -7.41 46.06 -28.15
CA GLY A 303 -7.68 47.50 -28.01
C GLY A 303 -6.74 48.28 -27.09
N ALA A 304 -5.68 47.66 -26.57
CA ALA A 304 -4.61 48.34 -25.85
C ALA A 304 -3.27 48.08 -26.55
N ALA A 305 -2.38 49.07 -26.55
CA ALA A 305 -1.02 48.90 -27.07
C ALA A 305 -0.04 48.41 -25.98
N GLU A 306 -0.23 48.87 -24.74
CA GLU A 306 0.68 48.59 -23.63
C GLU A 306 -0.06 48.63 -22.28
N VAL A 307 0.37 47.81 -21.32
CA VAL A 307 -0.05 47.87 -19.90
C VAL A 307 1.16 47.69 -18.99
N ASP A 308 1.35 48.61 -18.05
CA ASP A 308 2.43 48.58 -17.04
C ASP A 308 3.86 48.40 -17.64
N GLY A 309 4.10 48.86 -18.88
CA GLY A 309 5.39 48.72 -19.58
C GLY A 309 5.51 47.48 -20.46
N CYS A 310 4.44 46.67 -20.58
CA CYS A 310 4.43 45.40 -21.31
C CYS A 310 3.54 45.50 -22.56
N ALA A 311 4.03 45.00 -23.69
CA ALA A 311 3.31 45.03 -24.96
C ALA A 311 2.01 44.22 -24.90
N CYS A 312 0.95 44.76 -25.51
CA CYS A 312 -0.33 44.08 -25.63
C CYS A 312 -0.47 43.42 -27.00
N VAL A 313 -0.98 42.19 -27.02
CA VAL A 313 -1.35 41.46 -28.24
C VAL A 313 -2.84 41.14 -28.22
N PRO A 314 -3.55 41.17 -29.37
CA PRO A 314 -5.00 41.02 -29.38
C PRO A 314 -5.47 39.59 -29.08
N SER A 315 -4.62 38.58 -29.26
CA SER A 315 -4.93 37.17 -29.01
C SER A 315 -3.68 36.34 -28.76
N VAL A 316 -3.83 35.12 -28.25
CA VAL A 316 -2.71 34.17 -28.07
C VAL A 316 -2.03 33.84 -29.40
N ALA A 317 -2.80 33.75 -30.49
CA ALA A 317 -2.25 33.50 -31.83
C ALA A 317 -1.42 34.68 -32.37
N ALA A 318 -1.58 35.88 -31.81
CA ALA A 318 -0.83 37.07 -32.18
C ALA A 318 0.44 37.27 -31.32
N LEU A 319 0.78 36.32 -30.43
CA LEU A 319 2.05 36.35 -29.73
C LEU A 319 3.21 36.22 -30.73
N PRO A 320 4.29 36.99 -30.55
CA PRO A 320 5.42 36.98 -31.49
C PRO A 320 6.19 35.66 -31.47
N GLU A 321 6.15 34.94 -30.34
CA GLU A 321 6.76 33.64 -30.15
C GLU A 321 5.96 32.80 -29.15
N PRO A 322 6.11 31.46 -29.15
CA PRO A 322 5.61 30.63 -28.06
C PRO A 322 6.22 31.04 -26.72
N VAL A 323 5.38 31.32 -25.73
CA VAL A 323 5.83 31.67 -24.37
C VAL A 323 6.10 30.43 -23.53
N ASP A 324 7.00 30.55 -22.55
CA ASP A 324 7.26 29.48 -21.57
C ASP A 324 6.04 29.25 -20.67
N LEU A 325 5.30 30.32 -20.32
CA LEU A 325 4.13 30.26 -19.45
C LEU A 325 2.99 31.19 -19.95
N LEU A 326 1.77 30.65 -20.03
CA LEU A 326 0.55 31.44 -20.25
C LEU A 326 -0.27 31.44 -18.94
N VAL A 327 -0.52 32.63 -18.38
CA VAL A 327 -1.35 32.79 -17.18
C VAL A 327 -2.73 33.30 -17.56
N LEU A 328 -3.77 32.52 -17.22
CA LEU A 328 -5.17 32.92 -17.40
C LEU A 328 -5.73 33.39 -16.06
N ALA A 329 -6.00 34.69 -15.94
CA ALA A 329 -6.60 35.30 -14.77
C ALA A 329 -7.95 35.92 -15.12
N VAL A 330 -8.87 35.07 -15.59
CA VAL A 330 -10.23 35.41 -16.00
C VAL A 330 -11.25 34.93 -14.99
N ASP A 331 -12.49 35.42 -15.10
CA ASP A 331 -13.59 34.95 -14.26
C ASP A 331 -13.93 33.47 -14.58
N ALA A 332 -14.38 32.70 -13.59
CA ALA A 332 -14.70 31.29 -13.77
C ALA A 332 -15.76 31.04 -14.86
N ALA A 333 -16.67 31.99 -15.09
CA ALA A 333 -17.67 31.89 -16.15
C ALA A 333 -17.09 32.07 -17.58
N GLN A 334 -15.80 32.42 -17.71
CA GLN A 334 -15.12 32.69 -18.98
C GLN A 334 -14.10 31.59 -19.36
N VAL A 335 -13.97 30.54 -18.54
CA VAL A 335 -13.07 29.40 -18.77
C VAL A 335 -13.79 28.28 -19.51
#